data_AF-A0A936WSQ0-F1
#
_entry.id   AF-A0A936WSQ0-F1
#
_cell.length_a   1.000
_cell.length_b   1.000
_cell.length_c   1.000
_cell.angle_alpha   90.00
_cell.angle_beta   90.00
_cell.angle_gamma   90.00
#
_symmetry.space_group_name_H-M   'P 1'
#
loop_
_entity.id
_entity.type
_entity.pdbx_description
1 polymer ?
#
loop_
_entity_poly.entity_id
_entity_poly.type
_entity_poly.pdbx_seq_one_letter_code
_entity_poly.pdbx_strand_id
1 'polypeptide(L)'
;MEHRTRPDSFLDNTPTDRYKADVPVTYGVRVPLFLISPWVEPGSVHHENWDFGSILKTILERFCPDTKPFMSDRVRAASHFGKALSLTEPRRITDAPAAMARPAVRAALRMRTKYFQKSDFTKPDADWHEFMTVLGRMTRGQ
;
A
#
# COMPACT_ATOMS: atom_id res chain seq x y z
N MET A 1 20.12 -35.79 -5.82
CA MET A 1 19.92 -34.49 -5.13
C MET A 1 20.25 -33.40 -6.13
N GLU A 2 19.24 -32.95 -6.88
CA GLU A 2 19.42 -31.98 -7.96
C GLU A 2 19.15 -30.58 -7.41
N HIS A 3 20.22 -29.81 -7.24
CA HIS A 3 20.16 -28.42 -6.82
C HIS A 3 19.62 -27.61 -8.01
N ARG A 4 18.31 -27.36 -8.05
CA ARG A 4 17.68 -26.50 -9.05
C ARG A 4 18.14 -25.06 -8.80
N THR A 5 19.24 -24.67 -9.42
CA THR A 5 19.74 -23.28 -9.42
C THR A 5 18.66 -22.41 -10.06
N ARG A 6 18.10 -21.50 -9.26
CA ARG A 6 17.09 -20.52 -9.69
C ARG A 6 17.78 -19.60 -10.70
N PRO A 7 17.25 -19.39 -11.92
CA PRO A 7 17.96 -18.61 -12.93
C PRO A 7 18.11 -17.15 -12.47
N ASP A 8 19.36 -16.68 -12.42
CA ASP A 8 19.82 -15.36 -11.93
C ASP A 8 19.21 -14.16 -12.69
N SER A 9 18.51 -14.43 -13.79
CA SER A 9 17.70 -13.48 -14.57
C SER A 9 16.61 -12.74 -13.79
N PHE A 10 16.26 -13.19 -12.58
CA PHE A 10 15.27 -12.51 -11.73
C PHE A 10 15.78 -11.18 -11.16
N LEU A 11 17.11 -10.96 -11.16
CA LEU A 11 17.77 -9.76 -10.61
C LEU A 11 18.36 -8.83 -11.67
N ASP A 12 18.23 -9.15 -12.97
CA ASP A 12 18.65 -8.24 -14.03
C ASP A 12 17.68 -7.04 -14.07
N ASN A 13 18.02 -5.98 -13.35
CA ASN A 13 17.22 -4.78 -13.17
C ASN A 13 17.75 -3.64 -14.03
N THR A 14 18.03 -3.90 -15.32
CA THR A 14 18.18 -2.83 -16.30
C THR A 14 16.85 -2.06 -16.36
N PRO A 15 16.78 -0.78 -15.91
CA PRO A 15 15.50 -0.14 -15.58
C PRO A 15 14.59 0.18 -16.76
N THR A 16 15.01 -0.08 -18.00
CA THR A 16 14.38 0.48 -19.20
C THR A 16 13.53 -0.50 -19.99
N ASP A 17 13.80 -1.81 -19.95
CA ASP A 17 13.20 -2.76 -20.91
C ASP A 17 11.88 -3.42 -20.44
N ARG A 18 11.60 -3.44 -19.13
CA ARG A 18 10.36 -4.05 -18.61
C ARG A 18 9.11 -3.20 -18.78
N TYR A 19 9.29 -1.98 -19.25
CA TYR A 19 8.32 -0.91 -19.12
C TYR A 19 7.73 -0.55 -20.49
N LYS A 20 6.44 -0.86 -20.71
CA LYS A 20 5.79 -0.50 -21.97
C LYS A 20 5.61 1.01 -22.05
N ALA A 21 6.26 1.68 -22.99
CA ALA A 21 5.97 3.08 -23.28
C ALA A 21 4.48 3.25 -23.64
N ASP A 22 3.88 4.34 -23.19
CA ASP A 22 2.53 4.78 -23.57
C ASP A 22 1.37 3.84 -23.23
N VAL A 23 1.40 3.18 -22.06
CA VAL A 23 0.21 2.46 -21.55
C VAL A 23 -0.88 3.47 -21.18
N PRO A 24 -2.04 3.49 -21.87
CA PRO A 24 -3.14 4.37 -21.49
C PRO A 24 -3.66 3.97 -20.11
N VAL A 25 -3.59 4.90 -19.15
CA VAL A 25 -4.06 4.65 -17.79
C VAL A 25 -5.55 4.93 -17.71
N THR A 26 -6.35 3.87 -17.59
CA THR A 26 -7.79 4.01 -17.32
C THR A 26 -8.02 4.22 -15.82
N TYR A 27 -8.65 5.35 -15.48
CA TYR A 27 -9.12 5.64 -14.13
C TYR A 27 -10.52 5.07 -13.90
N GLY A 28 -10.78 4.67 -12.66
CA GLY A 28 -12.12 4.32 -12.19
C GLY A 28 -12.87 5.54 -11.65
N VAL A 29 -13.83 5.29 -10.77
CA VAL A 29 -14.57 6.34 -10.05
C VAL A 29 -13.62 7.15 -9.18
N ARG A 30 -13.85 8.47 -9.09
CA ARG A 30 -13.09 9.35 -8.20
C ARG A 30 -13.40 9.03 -6.74
N VAL A 31 -12.34 8.92 -5.93
CA VAL A 31 -12.43 8.72 -4.48
C VAL A 31 -11.82 9.90 -3.76
N PRO A 32 -12.29 10.25 -2.55
CA PRO A 32 -11.61 11.24 -1.72
C PRO A 32 -10.19 10.79 -1.35
N LEU A 33 -9.25 11.73 -1.41
CA LEU A 33 -7.89 11.55 -0.91
C LEU A 33 -7.56 12.68 0.06
N PHE A 34 -7.08 12.33 1.25
CA PHE A 34 -6.55 13.28 2.22
C PHE A 34 -5.07 12.97 2.46
N LEU A 35 -4.22 13.98 2.33
CA LEU A 35 -2.80 13.89 2.66
C LEU A 35 -2.52 14.69 3.93
N ILE A 36 -2.25 13.98 5.02
CA ILE A 36 -1.99 14.60 6.33
C ILE A 36 -0.50 14.47 6.63
N SER A 37 0.21 15.59 6.64
CA SER A 37 1.64 15.64 6.90
C SER A 37 2.07 17.02 7.42
N PRO A 38 3.11 17.10 8.28
CA PRO A 38 3.72 18.38 8.67
C PRO A 38 4.26 19.19 7.48
N TRP A 39 4.60 18.53 6.37
CA TRP A 39 5.17 19.17 5.17
C TRP A 39 4.12 19.62 4.13
N VAL A 40 2.83 19.48 4.44
CA VAL A 40 1.72 19.94 3.58
C VAL A 40 1.23 21.30 4.05
N GLU A 41 0.94 22.19 3.11
CA GLU A 41 0.34 23.50 3.38
C GLU A 41 -1.05 23.38 4.03
N PRO A 42 -1.36 24.13 5.11
CA PRO A 42 -2.66 24.03 5.79
C PRO A 42 -3.83 24.41 4.88
N GLY A 43 -4.90 23.63 4.91
CA GLY A 43 -6.13 23.93 4.17
C GLY A 43 -6.00 23.93 2.65
N SER A 44 -4.88 23.42 2.13
CA SER A 44 -4.61 23.35 0.68
C SER A 44 -5.42 22.23 0.01
N VAL A 45 -5.77 22.47 -1.25
CA VAL A 45 -6.46 21.51 -2.13
C VAL A 45 -5.63 21.34 -3.40
N HIS A 46 -5.32 20.10 -3.73
CA HIS A 46 -4.58 19.74 -4.93
C HIS A 46 -5.53 19.24 -6.02
N HIS A 47 -5.35 19.75 -7.24
CA HIS A 47 -6.18 19.40 -8.39
C HIS A 47 -5.49 18.43 -9.37
N GLU A 48 -4.32 17.91 -9.00
CA GLU A 48 -3.61 16.91 -9.79
C GLU A 48 -4.37 15.59 -9.82
N ASN A 49 -4.24 14.87 -10.94
CA ASN A 49 -4.79 13.52 -11.06
C ASN A 49 -3.85 12.55 -10.33
N TRP A 50 -4.34 12.04 -9.21
CA TRP A 50 -3.73 10.95 -8.47
C TRP A 50 -4.62 9.71 -8.50
N ASP A 51 -3.98 8.55 -8.43
CA ASP A 51 -4.62 7.26 -8.28
C ASP A 51 -3.88 6.42 -7.22
N PHE A 52 -4.34 5.20 -6.97
CA PHE A 52 -3.69 4.32 -5.99
C PHE A 52 -2.22 4.03 -6.33
N GLY A 53 -1.84 4.06 -7.62
CA GLY A 53 -0.46 3.93 -8.04
C GLY A 53 0.43 5.06 -7.53
N SER A 54 -0.15 6.24 -7.31
CA SER A 54 0.57 7.43 -6.83
C SER A 54 1.15 7.26 -5.43
N ILE A 55 0.52 6.41 -4.59
CA ILE A 55 1.04 6.04 -3.27
C ILE A 55 2.36 5.28 -3.42
N LEU A 56 2.36 4.23 -4.24
CA LEU A 56 3.54 3.40 -4.48
C LEU A 56 4.64 4.19 -5.16
N LYS A 57 4.31 4.99 -6.18
CA LYS A 57 5.25 5.87 -6.86
C LYS A 57 5.95 6.81 -5.89
N THR A 58 5.20 7.43 -4.97
CA THR A 58 5.75 8.30 -3.93
C THR A 58 6.69 7.55 -2.98
N ILE A 59 6.35 6.33 -2.57
CA ILE A 59 7.21 5.51 -1.69
C ILE A 59 8.54 5.20 -2.38
N LEU A 60 8.48 4.71 -3.62
CA LEU A 60 9.66 4.36 -4.40
C LEU A 60 10.59 5.57 -4.59
N GLU A 61 10.02 6.72 -4.94
CA GLU A 61 10.82 7.92 -5.18
C GLU A 61 11.41 8.51 -3.90
N ARG A 62 10.71 8.42 -2.77
CA ARG A 62 11.15 9.05 -1.51
C ARG A 62 12.05 8.17 -0.66
N PHE A 63 11.83 6.86 -0.65
CA PHE A 63 12.50 5.94 0.28
C PHE A 63 13.36 4.89 -0.41
N CYS A 64 13.23 4.71 -1.72
CA CYS A 64 14.06 3.80 -2.49
C CYS A 64 14.72 4.50 -3.69
N PRO A 65 15.41 5.64 -3.48
CA PRO A 65 15.95 6.43 -4.59
C PRO A 65 16.97 5.66 -5.42
N ASP A 66 17.78 4.81 -4.78
CA ASP A 66 18.86 4.04 -5.41
C ASP A 66 18.39 2.70 -5.98
N THR A 67 17.32 2.15 -5.42
CA THR A 67 16.72 0.88 -5.82
C THR A 67 15.26 1.14 -6.13
N LYS A 68 14.95 1.54 -7.37
CA LYS A 68 13.57 1.71 -7.84
C LYS A 68 13.13 0.40 -8.51
N PRO A 69 12.72 -0.64 -7.75
CA PRO A 69 12.33 -1.90 -8.34
C PRO A 69 11.16 -1.70 -9.31
N PHE A 70 11.17 -2.48 -10.38
CA PHE A 70 10.02 -2.59 -11.23
C PHE A 70 8.83 -3.12 -10.42
N MET A 71 7.77 -2.31 -10.30
CA MET A 71 6.48 -2.73 -9.73
C MET A 71 5.49 -3.06 -10.85
N SER A 72 5.12 -2.06 -11.65
CA SER A 72 4.27 -2.21 -12.83
C SER A 72 4.34 -0.97 -13.73
N ASP A 73 3.87 -1.11 -14.97
CA ASP A 73 3.72 0.02 -15.90
C ASP A 73 2.83 1.14 -15.33
N ARG A 74 1.74 0.76 -14.66
CA ARG A 74 0.81 1.70 -14.04
C ARG A 74 1.48 2.52 -12.94
N VAL A 75 2.27 1.90 -12.07
CA VAL A 75 2.98 2.61 -11.01
C VAL A 75 4.05 3.53 -11.60
N ARG A 76 4.70 3.14 -12.69
CA ARG A 76 5.66 4.00 -13.39
C ARG A 76 4.99 5.25 -13.96
N ALA A 77 3.83 5.08 -14.61
CA ALA A 77 3.08 6.15 -15.25
C ALA A 77 2.30 7.03 -14.24
N ALA A 78 2.11 6.57 -13.00
CA ALA A 78 1.42 7.34 -11.98
C ALA A 78 2.20 8.60 -11.58
N SER A 79 1.45 9.64 -11.21
CA SER A 79 1.96 10.85 -10.54
C SER A 79 2.45 10.52 -9.12
N HIS A 80 3.17 11.43 -8.48
CA HIS A 80 3.60 11.31 -7.07
C HIS A 80 3.12 12.52 -6.26
N PHE A 81 3.14 12.41 -4.92
CA PHE A 81 2.67 13.44 -4.01
C PHE A 81 3.72 14.52 -3.69
N GLY A 82 4.84 14.56 -4.41
CA GLY A 82 5.96 15.46 -4.10
C GLY A 82 5.55 16.93 -4.08
N LYS A 83 4.69 17.34 -5.02
CA LYS A 83 4.15 18.72 -5.08
C LYS A 83 3.26 19.10 -3.89
N ALA A 84 2.62 18.11 -3.27
CA ALA A 84 1.79 18.33 -2.08
C ALA A 84 2.63 18.46 -0.79
N LEU A 85 3.84 17.91 -0.81
CA LEU A 85 4.81 18.03 0.27
C LEU A 85 5.71 19.26 0.04
N SER A 86 5.07 20.42 -0.14
CA SER A 86 5.69 21.65 -0.65
C SER A 86 6.49 22.44 0.38
N LEU A 87 6.19 22.27 1.68
CA LEU A 87 6.85 23.06 2.73
C LEU A 87 8.30 22.61 2.90
N THR A 88 9.22 23.56 2.99
CA THR A 88 10.64 23.28 3.23
C THR A 88 10.90 22.77 4.64
N GLU A 89 10.15 23.27 5.62
CA GLU A 89 10.24 22.87 7.03
C GLU A 89 8.91 22.26 7.50
N PRO A 90 8.95 21.24 8.38
CA PRO A 90 7.73 20.68 8.95
C PRO A 90 7.02 21.71 9.81
N ARG A 91 5.70 21.83 9.65
CA ARG A 91 4.88 22.64 10.54
C ARG A 91 4.99 22.16 11.97
N ARG A 92 5.16 23.10 12.90
CA ARG A 92 5.17 22.84 14.33
C ARG A 92 3.73 22.55 14.79
N ILE A 93 3.55 21.46 15.53
CA ILE A 93 2.25 21.16 16.15
C ILE A 93 2.16 22.00 17.43
N THR A 94 1.53 23.17 17.33
CA THR A 94 1.31 24.07 18.47
C THR A 94 0.00 23.74 19.20
N ASP A 95 -1.01 23.27 18.46
CA ASP A 95 -2.36 23.06 18.96
C ASP A 95 -2.73 21.57 18.95
N ALA A 96 -1.80 20.71 19.37
CA ALA A 96 -2.16 19.32 19.62
C ALA A 96 -3.29 19.35 20.67
N PRO A 97 -4.49 18.81 20.37
CA PRO A 97 -5.50 18.65 21.41
C PRO A 97 -4.83 17.87 22.54
N ALA A 98 -5.03 18.31 23.79
CA ALA A 98 -4.55 17.58 24.96
C ALA A 98 -4.84 16.10 24.73
N ALA A 99 -3.79 15.26 24.77
CA ALA A 99 -3.86 13.88 24.32
C ALA A 99 -5.17 13.28 24.79
N MET A 100 -6.09 13.03 23.85
CA MET A 100 -7.39 12.45 24.18
C MET A 100 -7.05 11.20 24.98
N ALA A 101 -7.54 11.13 26.23
CA ALA A 101 -7.26 10.01 27.10
C ALA A 101 -7.58 8.77 26.27
N ARG A 102 -6.54 8.04 25.84
CA ARG A 102 -6.74 6.82 25.07
C ARG A 102 -7.61 6.00 26.01
N PRO A 103 -8.85 5.62 25.66
CA PRO A 103 -9.53 4.62 26.45
C PRO A 103 -8.53 3.50 26.60
N ALA A 104 -8.35 2.97 27.80
CA ALA A 104 -7.48 1.82 28.01
C ALA A 104 -8.00 0.73 27.06
N VAL A 105 -7.45 0.68 25.84
CA VAL A 105 -7.74 -0.34 24.88
C VAL A 105 -7.07 -1.51 25.54
N ARG A 106 -7.88 -2.27 26.28
CA ARG A 106 -7.48 -3.52 26.89
C ARG A 106 -6.77 -4.26 25.77
N ALA A 107 -5.47 -4.47 25.92
CA ALA A 107 -4.60 -5.09 24.93
C ALA A 107 -5.05 -6.53 24.74
N ALA A 108 -6.14 -6.71 23.99
CA ALA A 108 -6.84 -7.96 23.84
C ALA A 108 -7.82 -7.95 22.66
N LEU A 109 -7.65 -7.09 21.65
CA LEU A 109 -7.94 -7.53 20.28
C LEU A 109 -6.67 -8.17 19.72
N ARG A 110 -6.30 -9.33 20.28
CA ARG A 110 -5.67 -10.35 19.44
C ARG A 110 -6.75 -10.72 18.45
N MET A 111 -6.81 -10.06 17.29
CA MET A 111 -7.49 -10.63 16.15
C MET A 111 -6.81 -11.97 15.90
N ARG A 112 -7.40 -13.06 16.42
CA ARG A 112 -7.08 -14.42 16.03
C ARG A 112 -7.70 -14.65 14.66
N THR A 113 -7.39 -13.80 13.69
CA THR A 113 -7.61 -14.12 12.30
C THR A 113 -6.59 -15.20 11.98
N LYS A 114 -7.04 -16.46 11.92
CA LYS A 114 -6.26 -17.50 11.25
C LYS A 114 -6.03 -17.00 9.82
N TYR A 115 -4.77 -16.76 9.48
CA TYR A 115 -4.38 -16.47 8.11
C TYR A 115 -4.42 -17.80 7.35
N PHE A 116 -5.32 -17.92 6.39
CA PHE A 116 -5.34 -19.08 5.49
C PHE A 116 -4.27 -18.87 4.42
N GLN A 117 -3.31 -19.79 4.33
CA GLN A 117 -2.35 -19.81 3.24
C GLN A 117 -2.83 -20.71 2.12
N LYS A 118 -2.30 -20.51 0.90
CA LYS A 118 -2.64 -21.35 -0.26
C LYS A 118 -2.46 -22.84 0.01
N SER A 119 -1.46 -23.19 0.82
CA SER A 119 -1.17 -24.57 1.25
C SER A 119 -2.27 -25.20 2.10
N ASP A 120 -3.11 -24.41 2.76
CA ASP A 120 -4.21 -24.90 3.59
C ASP A 120 -5.42 -25.35 2.76
N PHE A 121 -5.51 -24.92 1.50
CA PHE A 121 -6.56 -25.32 0.56
C PHE A 121 -6.16 -26.49 -0.34
N THR A 122 -4.89 -26.88 -0.34
CA THR A 122 -4.36 -27.96 -1.19
C THR A 122 -4.20 -29.28 -0.45
N LYS A 123 -4.53 -29.34 0.85
CA LYS A 123 -4.48 -30.59 1.61
C LYS A 123 -5.73 -31.44 1.34
N PRO A 124 -5.62 -32.79 1.32
CA PRO A 124 -6.76 -33.68 1.08
C PRO A 124 -7.87 -33.54 2.13
N ASP A 125 -7.53 -33.08 3.33
CA ASP A 125 -8.39 -32.92 4.50
C ASP A 125 -8.76 -31.45 4.76
N ALA A 126 -8.68 -30.59 3.74
CA ALA A 126 -9.02 -29.17 3.90
C ALA A 126 -10.42 -28.99 4.51
N ASP A 127 -10.47 -28.39 5.71
CA ASP A 127 -11.71 -28.18 6.47
C ASP A 127 -12.47 -26.96 5.94
N TRP A 128 -13.23 -27.19 4.87
CA TRP A 128 -14.11 -26.20 4.25
C TRP A 128 -15.22 -25.71 5.19
N HIS A 129 -15.63 -26.50 6.19
CA HIS A 129 -16.64 -26.10 7.17
C HIS A 129 -16.09 -25.07 8.16
N GLU A 130 -14.84 -25.22 8.63
CA GLU A 130 -14.18 -24.20 9.43
C GLU A 130 -14.04 -22.89 8.64
N PHE A 131 -13.63 -22.95 7.37
CA PHE A 131 -13.50 -21.78 6.50
C PHE A 131 -14.83 -21.03 6.30
N MET A 132 -15.91 -21.74 5.95
CA MET A 132 -17.23 -21.12 5.74
C MET A 132 -17.81 -20.55 7.03
N THR A 133 -17.49 -21.16 8.18
CA THR A 133 -17.88 -20.62 9.50
C THR A 133 -17.16 -19.31 9.80
N VAL A 134 -15.88 -19.18 9.45
CA VAL A 134 -15.11 -17.93 9.62
C VAL A 134 -15.64 -16.84 8.70
N LEU A 135 -15.87 -17.13 7.41
CA LEU A 135 -16.48 -16.18 6.47
C LEU A 135 -17.86 -15.71 6.94
N GLY A 136 -18.72 -16.65 7.35
CA GLY A 136 -20.06 -16.33 7.83
C GLY A 136 -20.10 -15.52 9.13
N ARG A 137 -19.03 -15.57 9.94
CA ARG A 137 -18.86 -14.69 11.12
C ARG A 137 -18.35 -13.31 10.72
N MET A 138 -17.51 -13.22 9.69
CA MET A 138 -17.02 -11.94 9.17
C MET A 138 -18.14 -11.14 8.46
N THR A 139 -19.06 -11.80 7.76
CA THR A 139 -20.17 -11.12 7.07
C THR A 139 -21.34 -10.75 7.99
N ARG A 140 -21.46 -11.40 9.15
CA ARG A 140 -22.52 -11.13 10.15
C ARG A 140 -22.08 -10.18 11.27
N GLY A 141 -20.94 -9.51 11.12
CA GLY A 141 -20.44 -8.49 12.05
C GLY A 141 -20.85 -7.06 11.65
N GLN A 142 -22.16 -6.79 11.67
CA GLN A 142 -22.78 -5.49 12.01
C GLN A 142 -23.98 -5.79 12.92
#